data_AF-S8EKF7-F1
#
_entry.id   AF-S8EKF7-F1
#
_cell.length_a   1.000
_cell.length_b   1.000
_cell.length_c   1.000
_cell.angle_alpha   90.00
_cell.angle_beta   90.00
_cell.angle_gamma   90.00
#
_symmetry.space_group_name_H-M   'P 1'
#
loop_
_entity.id
_entity.type
_entity.pdbx_description
1 polymer ?
#
loop_
_entity_poly.entity_id
_entity_poly.type
_entity_poly.pdbx_seq_one_letter_code
_entity_poly.pdbx_strand_id
1 'polypeptide(L)'
;MLSLAEFIVWIVGVALLVFVFLPIEGQDSPLDALERGAEAEEPPPYTQPAGEVQATKKSAFTARRLTRSTFLVVEVDDIYGEHPFIYAKLVPEAGTILLLDTGCGGASNDRTVPITSLREFLETVPVEENSGRPLNGGASMRYVVALSHCHYDHILGVEQFAQDSPVLQSAHAPAFVSRAALPAHSLCADLGIRTPLFASVLVPHNAVLTSASGLPLGVTLLHTPGHTPDEIAIWDAQELMLYVGDTVYEWEPIIFPAEGSISVWLSTIDQLVQVAMSSQAPENVKINCGHRTASRSALEVLAKAKGFMLDVLADDVEVRWRIWKRGEWHVEYRQDGGQFSVRCPERLVDDARQQQLRRLTAGVRHVPIDRQ
;
A
#
# COMPACT_ATOMS: atom_id res chain seq x y z
N MET A 1 24.66 -10.96 18.19
CA MET A 1 23.91 -10.70 19.44
C MET A 1 24.51 -9.45 20.05
N LEU A 2 23.82 -8.32 19.95
CA LEU A 2 24.19 -7.09 20.67
C LEU A 2 23.74 -7.24 22.12
N SER A 3 24.56 -6.78 23.06
CA SER A 3 24.35 -7.05 24.48
C SER A 3 23.29 -6.10 25.07
N LEU A 4 22.58 -6.56 26.11
CA LEU A 4 21.57 -5.80 26.86
C LEU A 4 22.11 -4.46 27.42
N ALA A 5 23.43 -4.28 27.47
CA ALA A 5 24.08 -3.04 27.89
C ALA A 5 24.09 -1.93 26.81
N GLU A 6 23.98 -2.27 25.52
CA GLU A 6 23.97 -1.29 24.42
C GLU A 6 22.56 -0.71 24.16
N PHE A 7 21.51 -1.39 24.64
CA PHE A 7 20.13 -0.94 24.55
C PHE A 7 19.77 0.15 25.60
N ILE A 8 20.45 0.15 26.75
CA ILE A 8 20.16 1.08 27.86
C ILE A 8 20.81 2.46 27.65
N VAL A 9 21.91 2.54 26.89
CA VAL A 9 22.60 3.81 26.60
C VAL A 9 21.76 4.72 25.66
N TRP A 10 20.90 4.14 24.83
CA TRP A 10 20.01 4.91 23.94
C TRP A 10 18.79 5.52 24.66
N ILE A 11 18.26 4.84 25.69
CA ILE A 11 17.05 5.29 26.40
C ILE A 11 17.36 6.43 27.39
N VAL A 12 18.58 6.53 27.92
CA VAL A 12 18.96 7.59 28.88
C VAL A 12 19.49 8.85 28.19
N GLY A 13 20.03 8.74 26.96
CA GLY A 13 20.59 9.87 26.20
C GLY A 13 19.55 10.88 25.66
N VAL A 14 18.29 10.47 25.51
CA VAL A 14 17.21 11.33 24.99
C VAL A 14 16.47 12.09 26.10
N ALA A 15 16.60 11.66 27.36
CA ALA A 15 15.89 12.26 28.50
C ALA A 15 16.59 13.49 29.14
N LEU A 16 17.80 13.85 28.68
CA LEU A 16 18.62 14.93 29.26
C LEU A 16 18.68 16.21 28.41
N LEU A 17 17.80 16.36 27.41
CA LEU A 17 17.72 17.52 26.52
C LEU A 17 16.39 18.28 26.65
N VAL A 18 15.76 18.24 27.84
CA VAL A 18 14.48 18.89 28.15
C VAL A 18 14.55 19.86 29.36
N PHE A 19 15.74 20.18 29.87
CA PHE A 19 15.85 21.22 30.90
C PHE A 19 16.92 22.26 30.56
N VAL A 20 16.61 23.51 30.92
CA VAL A 20 17.39 24.76 30.81
C VAL A 20 17.30 25.38 29.38
N PHE A 21 16.55 26.46 29.11
CA PHE A 21 16.54 27.78 29.75
C PHE A 21 15.20 28.53 29.54
N LEU A 22 14.71 29.19 30.60
CA LEU A 22 13.83 30.38 30.59
C LEU A 22 14.68 31.62 31.02
N PRO A 23 14.13 32.84 31.11
CA PRO A 23 13.98 33.87 30.08
C PRO A 23 14.84 35.12 30.39
N ILE A 24 14.93 36.10 29.48
CA ILE A 24 15.39 37.45 29.83
C ILE A 24 14.41 38.49 29.27
N GLU A 25 13.99 39.34 30.19
CA GLU A 25 13.07 40.47 30.13
C GLU A 25 13.79 41.74 29.65
N GLY A 26 13.09 42.63 28.94
CA GLY A 26 13.60 43.96 28.57
C GLY A 26 12.57 44.79 27.82
N GLN A 27 12.01 45.79 28.50
CA GLN A 27 11.12 46.86 28.00
C GLN A 27 11.84 47.70 26.91
N ASP A 28 11.17 48.30 25.92
CA ASP A 28 10.33 49.52 26.04
C ASP A 28 9.27 49.66 24.92
N SER A 29 8.23 50.44 25.22
CA SER A 29 7.28 51.08 24.30
C SER A 29 7.29 52.60 24.61
N PRO A 30 6.49 53.50 23.98
CA PRO A 30 5.74 53.47 22.72
C PRO A 30 5.95 54.78 21.90
N LEU A 31 5.27 54.90 20.76
CA LEU A 31 4.71 56.16 20.20
C LEU A 31 5.58 57.43 20.24
N ASP A 32 6.21 57.77 19.10
CA ASP A 32 6.39 59.16 18.65
C ASP A 32 6.89 59.18 17.19
N ALA A 33 5.96 59.37 16.25
CA ALA A 33 6.16 60.06 14.96
C ALA A 33 4.90 59.92 14.10
N LEU A 34 3.76 60.40 14.62
CA LEU A 34 2.74 60.99 13.76
C LEU A 34 3.28 62.33 13.23
N GLU A 35 2.84 62.68 12.03
CA GLU A 35 3.03 63.96 11.33
C GLU A 35 4.29 64.10 10.45
N ARG A 36 4.12 63.76 9.16
CA ARG A 36 4.50 64.64 8.05
C ARG A 36 3.84 64.20 6.73
N GLY A 37 3.07 65.11 6.14
CA GLY A 37 2.94 65.26 4.69
C GLY A 37 1.91 64.40 3.99
N ALA A 38 0.73 64.98 3.75
CA ALA A 38 -0.22 64.52 2.76
C ALA A 38 0.24 64.96 1.36
N GLU A 39 0.49 64.01 0.46
CA GLU A 39 0.36 64.18 -0.98
C GLU A 39 -0.40 62.96 -1.54
N ALA A 40 -1.40 63.22 -2.37
CA ALA A 40 -2.32 62.22 -2.89
C ALA A 40 -1.64 61.39 -4.00
N GLU A 41 -1.27 60.14 -3.68
CA GLU A 41 -0.93 59.12 -4.68
C GLU A 41 -2.21 58.40 -5.15
N GLU A 42 -2.35 58.27 -6.47
CA GLU A 42 -3.41 57.47 -7.10
C GLU A 42 -3.37 56.02 -6.60
N PRO A 43 -4.53 55.38 -6.36
CA PRO A 43 -4.54 54.02 -5.84
C PRO A 43 -3.90 53.08 -6.87
N PRO A 44 -2.95 52.22 -6.46
CA PRO A 44 -2.40 51.21 -7.34
C PRO A 44 -3.54 50.31 -7.83
N PRO A 45 -3.42 49.73 -9.05
CA PRO A 45 -4.40 48.78 -9.54
C PRO A 45 -4.61 47.70 -8.49
N TYR A 46 -5.87 47.45 -8.13
CA TYR A 46 -6.29 46.42 -7.18
C TYR A 46 -5.63 45.10 -7.57
N THR A 47 -4.50 44.82 -6.93
CA THR A 47 -3.86 43.52 -6.98
C THR A 47 -4.73 42.68 -6.07
N GLN A 48 -5.39 41.66 -6.62
CA GLN A 48 -5.99 40.64 -5.77
C GLN A 48 -4.93 40.24 -4.75
N PRO A 49 -5.24 40.20 -3.44
CA PRO A 49 -4.29 39.66 -2.50
C PRO A 49 -3.89 38.30 -3.04
N ALA A 50 -2.59 38.10 -3.26
CA ALA A 50 -2.04 36.78 -3.51
C ALA A 50 -2.69 35.89 -2.47
N GLY A 51 -3.57 34.98 -2.93
CA GLY A 51 -4.33 34.13 -2.02
C GLY A 51 -3.34 33.59 -1.01
N GLU A 52 -3.61 33.80 0.28
CA GLU A 52 -2.77 33.27 1.34
C GLU A 52 -2.38 31.86 0.92
N VAL A 53 -1.08 31.64 0.74
CA VAL A 53 -0.55 30.30 0.53
C VAL A 53 -0.90 29.59 1.81
N GLN A 54 -2.06 28.97 1.83
CA GLN A 54 -2.61 28.33 3.01
C GLN A 54 -1.59 27.27 3.36
N ALA A 55 -0.88 27.50 4.47
CA ALA A 55 0.17 26.59 4.92
C ALA A 55 -0.41 25.18 4.86
N THR A 56 0.21 24.32 4.06
CA THR A 56 -0.29 22.97 3.83
C THR A 56 -0.44 22.31 5.18
N LYS A 57 -1.69 21.98 5.56
CA LYS A 57 -1.94 21.30 6.83
C LYS A 57 -1.14 20.02 6.84
N LYS A 58 -0.38 19.80 7.92
CA LYS A 58 0.36 18.54 8.11
C LYS A 58 -0.64 17.38 8.09
N SER A 59 -0.26 16.28 7.47
CA SER A 59 -1.13 15.13 7.22
C SER A 59 -0.36 13.84 7.44
N ALA A 60 -1.05 12.79 7.89
CA ALA A 60 -0.51 11.43 7.99
C ALA A 60 -0.25 10.83 6.60
N PHE A 61 -0.80 11.44 5.56
CA PHE A 61 -0.71 11.01 4.18
C PHE A 61 0.01 12.05 3.32
N THR A 62 0.75 11.56 2.33
CA THR A 62 1.27 12.35 1.21
C THR A 62 0.75 11.76 -0.10
N ALA A 63 0.74 12.54 -1.18
CA ALA A 63 0.36 12.03 -2.50
C ALA A 63 1.25 12.60 -3.61
N ARG A 64 1.49 11.77 -4.63
CA ARG A 64 2.14 12.16 -5.89
C ARG A 64 1.43 11.52 -7.07
N ARG A 65 1.53 12.12 -8.24
CA ARG A 65 0.90 11.62 -9.45
C ARG A 65 1.72 10.45 -10.01
N LEU A 66 1.04 9.39 -10.43
CA LEU A 66 1.66 8.27 -11.17
C LEU A 66 1.37 8.37 -12.66
N THR A 67 0.13 8.72 -12.99
CA THR A 67 -0.37 8.76 -14.37
C THR A 67 -1.26 9.98 -14.57
N ARG A 68 -1.90 10.08 -15.74
CA ARG A 68 -2.86 11.14 -15.99
C ARG A 68 -4.02 11.12 -14.99
N SER A 69 -4.49 9.93 -14.59
CA SER A 69 -5.66 9.79 -13.72
C SER A 69 -5.38 9.21 -12.33
N THR A 70 -4.21 8.63 -12.10
CA THR A 70 -3.91 7.89 -10.86
C THR A 70 -2.83 8.56 -10.02
N PHE A 71 -3.06 8.60 -8.71
CA PHE A 71 -2.12 9.08 -7.70
C PHE A 71 -1.71 7.94 -6.78
N LEU A 72 -0.44 7.96 -6.37
CA LEU A 72 0.05 7.21 -5.22
C LEU A 72 -0.14 8.08 -3.98
N VAL A 73 -0.87 7.55 -3.02
CA VAL A 73 -0.99 8.08 -1.66
C VAL A 73 -0.17 7.17 -0.75
N VAL A 74 0.60 7.75 0.18
CA VAL A 74 1.42 7.00 1.14
C VAL A 74 1.07 7.49 2.53
N GLU A 75 0.78 6.56 3.45
CA GLU A 75 0.73 6.85 4.88
C GLU A 75 2.17 6.88 5.42
N VAL A 76 2.70 8.04 5.82
CA VAL A 76 4.15 8.26 5.86
C VAL A 76 4.83 8.01 7.20
N ASP A 77 4.12 8.15 8.31
CA ASP A 77 4.68 8.00 9.66
C ASP A 77 3.66 7.30 10.55
N ASP A 78 3.15 6.17 10.06
CA ASP A 78 2.17 5.36 10.79
C ASP A 78 2.82 4.66 12.00
N ILE A 79 2.01 4.38 13.01
CA ILE A 79 2.48 3.77 14.27
C ILE A 79 2.92 2.30 14.12
N TYR A 80 2.67 1.67 12.98
CA TYR A 80 3.03 0.28 12.72
C TYR A 80 4.34 0.16 11.92
N GLY A 81 4.75 1.23 11.25
CA GLY A 81 5.94 1.28 10.39
C GLY A 81 5.73 0.57 9.05
N GLU A 82 4.49 0.44 8.59
CA GLU A 82 4.15 -0.29 7.37
C GLU A 82 4.28 0.57 6.10
N HIS A 83 4.05 1.88 6.23
CA HIS A 83 4.11 2.84 5.12
C HIS A 83 3.33 2.42 3.86
N PRO A 84 2.06 1.97 3.99
CA PRO A 84 1.32 1.35 2.89
C PRO A 84 1.06 2.33 1.75
N PHE A 85 1.06 1.79 0.53
CA PHE A 85 0.70 2.48 -0.69
C PHE A 85 -0.79 2.30 -0.96
N ILE A 86 -1.45 3.44 -1.15
CA ILE A 86 -2.86 3.55 -1.50
C ILE A 86 -2.93 4.17 -2.90
N TYR A 87 -3.77 3.65 -3.78
CA TYR A 87 -3.89 4.21 -5.14
C TYR A 87 -5.25 4.89 -5.33
N ALA A 88 -5.22 6.16 -5.73
CA ALA A 88 -6.42 6.94 -6.01
C ALA A 88 -6.51 7.25 -7.52
N LYS A 89 -7.40 6.53 -8.22
CA LYS A 89 -7.70 6.78 -9.64
C LYS A 89 -8.94 7.66 -9.76
N LEU A 90 -8.75 8.85 -10.31
CA LEU A 90 -9.80 9.82 -10.56
C LEU A 90 -10.47 9.51 -11.90
N VAL A 91 -11.79 9.31 -11.89
CA VAL A 91 -12.59 9.04 -13.09
C VAL A 91 -13.74 10.07 -13.17
N PRO A 92 -13.45 11.32 -13.62
CA PRO A 92 -14.43 12.40 -13.65
C PRO A 92 -15.66 12.09 -14.51
N GLU A 93 -15.49 11.34 -15.60
CA GLU A 93 -16.58 10.91 -16.48
C GLU A 93 -17.58 10.00 -15.75
N ALA A 94 -17.14 9.29 -14.72
CA ALA A 94 -17.97 8.47 -13.83
C ALA A 94 -18.31 9.19 -12.51
N GLY A 95 -17.85 10.43 -12.32
CA GLY A 95 -17.98 11.16 -11.06
C GLY A 95 -17.45 10.38 -9.85
N THR A 96 -16.39 9.59 -10.04
CA THR A 96 -15.94 8.58 -9.07
C THR A 96 -14.42 8.60 -8.89
N ILE A 97 -13.96 8.41 -7.66
CA ILE A 97 -12.60 7.99 -7.35
C ILE A 97 -12.61 6.51 -6.99
N LEU A 98 -11.82 5.71 -7.70
CA LEU A 98 -11.48 4.36 -7.27
C LEU A 98 -10.29 4.44 -6.32
N LEU A 99 -10.49 3.98 -5.09
CA LEU A 99 -9.41 3.74 -4.12
C LEU A 99 -9.04 2.26 -4.15
N LEU A 100 -7.75 1.97 -4.25
CA LEU A 100 -7.18 0.67 -3.89
C LEU A 100 -6.51 0.84 -2.54
N ASP A 101 -7.04 0.12 -1.55
CA ASP A 101 -6.66 0.13 -0.14
C ASP A 101 -6.93 1.45 0.60
N THR A 102 -6.76 1.40 1.92
CA THR A 102 -7.10 2.48 2.85
C THR A 102 -6.08 2.73 3.96
N GLY A 103 -4.96 2.01 3.93
CA GLY A 103 -3.85 2.19 4.86
C GLY A 103 -4.11 1.64 6.26
N CYS A 104 -3.26 2.08 7.19
CA CYS A 104 -3.25 1.76 8.62
C CYS A 104 -4.25 2.58 9.45
N GLY A 105 -5.11 3.37 8.80
CA GLY A 105 -6.15 4.17 9.46
C GLY A 105 -5.69 5.53 9.95
N GLY A 106 -4.45 5.95 9.65
CA GLY A 106 -3.92 7.30 9.83
C GLY A 106 -3.36 7.62 11.22
N ALA A 107 -3.23 6.64 12.10
CA ALA A 107 -2.59 6.84 13.39
C ALA A 107 -1.08 7.04 13.19
N SER A 108 -0.55 8.19 13.61
CA SER A 108 0.85 8.58 13.36
C SER A 108 1.72 8.61 14.63
N ASN A 109 3.02 8.34 14.49
CA ASN A 109 3.99 8.55 15.57
C ASN A 109 4.09 10.03 15.96
N ASP A 110 3.93 10.94 15.00
CA ASP A 110 3.71 12.35 15.29
C ASP A 110 2.24 12.63 15.65
N ARG A 111 1.97 12.67 16.96
CA ARG A 111 0.66 12.97 17.54
C ARG A 111 0.17 14.41 17.29
N THR A 112 0.99 15.28 16.72
CA THR A 112 0.62 16.66 16.38
C THR A 112 0.02 16.79 14.97
N VAL A 113 0.05 15.71 14.18
CA VAL A 113 -0.55 15.67 12.84
C VAL A 113 -2.07 15.85 12.93
N PRO A 114 -2.64 16.93 12.37
CA PRO A 114 -4.07 17.22 12.50
C PRO A 114 -4.94 16.42 11.53
N ILE A 115 -4.43 16.03 10.35
CA ILE A 115 -5.18 15.28 9.34
C ILE A 115 -4.76 13.81 9.37
N THR A 116 -5.58 12.99 10.02
CA THR A 116 -5.39 11.54 10.14
C THR A 116 -6.44 10.74 9.37
N SER A 117 -7.47 11.38 8.84
CA SER A 117 -8.46 10.72 7.99
C SER A 117 -7.98 10.73 6.53
N LEU A 118 -7.92 9.56 5.90
CA LEU A 118 -7.63 9.44 4.46
C LEU A 118 -8.68 10.18 3.64
N ARG A 119 -9.96 10.06 3.99
CA ARG A 119 -11.04 10.79 3.30
C ARG A 119 -10.86 12.30 3.42
N GLU A 120 -10.56 12.79 4.62
CA GLU A 120 -10.30 14.22 4.84
C GLU A 120 -9.08 14.70 4.05
N PHE A 121 -8.00 13.90 4.01
CA PHE A 121 -6.83 14.19 3.19
C PHE A 121 -7.21 14.36 1.72
N LEU A 122 -7.93 13.38 1.15
CA LEU A 122 -8.35 13.41 -0.25
C LEU A 122 -9.24 14.63 -0.57
N GLU A 123 -10.10 15.03 0.36
CA GLU A 123 -11.11 16.09 0.15
C GLU A 123 -10.61 17.50 0.44
N THR A 124 -9.57 17.66 1.27
CA THR A 124 -9.19 18.97 1.81
C THR A 124 -7.72 19.34 1.64
N VAL A 125 -6.80 18.38 1.46
CA VAL A 125 -5.36 18.67 1.44
C VAL A 125 -4.88 18.91 0.01
N PRO A 126 -4.32 20.10 -0.30
CA PRO A 126 -3.71 20.39 -1.59
C PRO A 126 -2.61 19.39 -1.95
N VAL A 127 -2.63 18.88 -3.19
CA VAL A 127 -1.55 18.06 -3.76
C VAL A 127 -0.88 18.87 -4.87
N GLU A 128 0.43 19.11 -4.75
CA GLU A 128 1.21 19.93 -5.70
C GLU A 128 1.06 19.42 -7.15
N GLU A 129 1.24 18.11 -7.33
CA GLU A 129 1.09 17.44 -8.63
C GLU A 129 -0.37 17.36 -9.13
N ASN A 130 -1.33 17.87 -8.34
CA ASN A 130 -2.72 18.10 -8.73
C ASN A 130 -3.06 19.61 -8.85
N SER A 131 -2.08 20.40 -9.27
CA SER A 131 -2.20 21.86 -9.43
C SER A 131 -2.51 22.56 -8.10
N GLY A 132 -2.00 22.04 -6.99
CA GLY A 132 -2.26 22.57 -5.65
C GLY A 132 -3.71 22.42 -5.19
N ARG A 133 -4.47 21.48 -5.78
CA ARG A 133 -5.86 21.19 -5.37
C ARG A 133 -5.95 19.83 -4.68
N PRO A 134 -6.91 19.65 -3.74
CA PRO A 134 -7.22 18.33 -3.22
C PRO A 134 -7.65 17.38 -4.34
N LEU A 135 -7.44 16.08 -4.14
CA LEU A 135 -7.80 15.06 -5.13
C LEU A 135 -9.32 14.97 -5.32
N ASN A 136 -10.09 15.25 -4.27
CA ASN A 136 -11.56 15.27 -4.26
C ASN A 136 -12.12 16.54 -3.59
N GLY A 137 -11.66 17.71 -4.02
CA GLY A 137 -12.07 18.99 -3.43
C GLY A 137 -13.59 19.09 -3.24
N GLY A 138 -14.01 19.32 -1.98
CA GLY A 138 -15.43 19.47 -1.62
C GLY A 138 -16.28 18.20 -1.77
N ALA A 139 -15.65 17.02 -1.76
CA ALA A 139 -16.33 15.73 -1.97
C ALA A 139 -17.14 15.68 -3.28
N SER A 140 -16.58 16.25 -4.36
CA SER A 140 -17.26 16.41 -5.64
C SER A 140 -17.46 15.10 -6.42
N MET A 141 -16.68 14.06 -6.12
CA MET A 141 -16.82 12.70 -6.65
C MET A 141 -17.16 11.71 -5.54
N ARG A 142 -17.88 10.65 -5.90
CA ARG A 142 -18.16 9.48 -5.05
C ARG A 142 -16.93 8.58 -4.97
N TYR A 143 -16.89 7.64 -4.02
CA TYR A 143 -15.84 6.64 -3.94
C TYR A 143 -16.34 5.25 -4.34
N VAL A 144 -15.42 4.44 -4.84
CA VAL A 144 -15.48 2.98 -4.84
C VAL A 144 -14.17 2.53 -4.20
N VAL A 145 -14.23 1.65 -3.20
CA VAL A 145 -13.04 1.18 -2.48
C VAL A 145 -12.82 -0.28 -2.82
N ALA A 146 -11.73 -0.63 -3.49
CA ALA A 146 -11.28 -1.99 -3.64
C ALA A 146 -10.18 -2.28 -2.61
N LEU A 147 -10.29 -3.41 -1.91
CA LEU A 147 -9.26 -3.85 -0.97
C LEU A 147 -8.44 -4.94 -1.66
N SER A 148 -7.13 -4.72 -1.76
CA SER A 148 -6.17 -5.67 -2.35
C SER A 148 -6.21 -6.99 -1.59
N HIS A 149 -6.26 -6.94 -0.26
CA HIS A 149 -6.51 -8.06 0.63
C HIS A 149 -6.93 -7.56 2.02
N CYS A 150 -7.14 -8.48 2.96
CA CYS A 150 -7.76 -8.14 4.25
C CYS A 150 -6.81 -7.73 5.38
N HIS A 151 -5.49 -7.66 5.19
CA HIS A 151 -4.59 -7.24 6.27
C HIS A 151 -4.84 -5.80 6.73
N TYR A 152 -4.55 -5.55 8.00
CA TYR A 152 -4.88 -4.31 8.71
C TYR A 152 -4.35 -3.06 8.00
N ASP A 153 -3.14 -3.09 7.50
CA ASP A 153 -2.45 -2.04 6.78
C ASP A 153 -3.06 -1.67 5.43
N HIS A 154 -4.06 -2.44 4.97
CA HIS A 154 -4.85 -2.14 3.78
C HIS A 154 -6.30 -1.73 4.12
N ILE A 155 -6.82 -2.12 5.28
CA ILE A 155 -8.26 -2.00 5.59
C ILE A 155 -8.60 -1.07 6.75
N LEU A 156 -7.64 -0.62 7.56
CA LEU A 156 -7.97 0.12 8.80
C LEU A 156 -8.67 1.46 8.53
N GLY A 157 -8.44 2.09 7.38
CA GLY A 157 -9.12 3.32 6.97
C GLY A 157 -10.53 3.14 6.36
N VAL A 158 -10.98 1.90 6.13
CA VAL A 158 -12.16 1.62 5.27
C VAL A 158 -13.49 2.15 5.81
N GLU A 159 -13.65 2.24 7.12
CA GLU A 159 -14.87 2.76 7.75
C GLU A 159 -15.18 4.22 7.38
N GLN A 160 -14.15 4.98 6.98
CA GLN A 160 -14.31 6.36 6.52
C GLN A 160 -15.16 6.44 5.24
N PHE A 161 -15.28 5.34 4.49
CA PHE A 161 -15.99 5.26 3.20
C PHE A 161 -17.19 4.30 3.24
N ALA A 162 -17.20 3.33 4.17
CA ALA A 162 -18.13 2.21 4.18
C ALA A 162 -19.63 2.59 4.31
N GLN A 163 -19.94 3.81 4.75
CA GLN A 163 -21.33 4.27 4.88
C GLN A 163 -21.97 4.66 3.56
N ASP A 164 -21.19 5.19 2.62
CA ASP A 164 -21.72 5.82 1.41
C ASP A 164 -21.06 5.33 0.11
N SER A 165 -20.09 4.44 0.23
CA SER A 165 -19.29 3.95 -0.89
C SER A 165 -19.22 2.42 -0.87
N PRO A 166 -19.35 1.74 -2.03
CA PRO A 166 -19.17 0.30 -2.08
C PRO A 166 -17.72 -0.07 -1.75
N VAL A 167 -17.58 -1.07 -0.88
CA VAL A 167 -16.30 -1.71 -0.56
C VAL A 167 -16.25 -3.06 -1.28
N LEU A 168 -15.22 -3.28 -2.08
CA LEU A 168 -15.05 -4.45 -2.93
C LEU A 168 -13.97 -5.35 -2.35
N GLN A 169 -14.25 -6.65 -2.30
CA GLN A 169 -13.30 -7.69 -1.90
C GLN A 169 -13.34 -8.85 -2.89
N SER A 170 -12.34 -9.72 -2.83
CA SER A 170 -12.27 -10.91 -3.67
C SER A 170 -13.39 -11.92 -3.41
N ALA A 171 -14.01 -12.39 -4.48
CA ALA A 171 -14.86 -13.59 -4.43
C ALA A 171 -14.07 -14.91 -4.40
N HIS A 172 -12.72 -14.90 -4.46
CA HIS A 172 -11.91 -16.11 -4.52
C HIS A 172 -12.02 -16.96 -3.25
N ALA A 173 -11.99 -16.29 -2.08
CA ALA A 173 -12.03 -16.94 -0.78
C ALA A 173 -13.06 -16.26 0.16
N PRO A 174 -14.39 -16.37 -0.12
CA PRO A 174 -15.43 -15.63 0.62
C PRO A 174 -15.42 -15.90 2.13
N ALA A 175 -15.10 -17.13 2.53
CA ALA A 175 -15.02 -17.52 3.93
C ALA A 175 -13.85 -16.82 4.66
N PHE A 176 -12.74 -16.58 3.96
CA PHE A 176 -11.54 -15.93 4.49
C PHE A 176 -11.80 -14.46 4.87
N VAL A 177 -12.62 -13.77 4.06
CA VAL A 177 -13.01 -12.37 4.32
C VAL A 177 -14.35 -12.24 5.06
N SER A 178 -14.91 -13.34 5.55
CA SER A 178 -16.18 -13.30 6.27
C SER A 178 -16.05 -12.53 7.57
N ARG A 179 -17.13 -11.88 8.02
CA ARG A 179 -17.14 -11.10 9.29
C ARG A 179 -16.62 -11.88 10.50
N ALA A 180 -16.84 -13.19 10.54
CA ALA A 180 -16.40 -14.04 11.64
C ALA A 180 -14.89 -14.33 11.58
N ALA A 181 -14.32 -14.46 10.37
CA ALA A 181 -12.93 -14.81 10.15
C ALA A 181 -12.01 -13.57 10.07
N LEU A 182 -12.56 -12.43 9.65
CA LEU A 182 -11.84 -11.19 9.38
C LEU A 182 -10.96 -10.72 10.55
N PRO A 183 -11.38 -10.78 11.84
CA PRO A 183 -10.50 -10.34 12.93
C PRO A 183 -9.18 -11.10 13.02
N ALA A 184 -9.19 -12.41 12.72
CA ALA A 184 -7.98 -13.22 12.72
C ALA A 184 -7.17 -12.99 11.44
N HIS A 185 -7.81 -13.10 10.26
CA HIS A 185 -7.11 -13.05 8.98
C HIS A 185 -6.64 -11.65 8.58
N SER A 186 -7.24 -10.59 9.12
CA SER A 186 -6.71 -9.22 9.00
C SER A 186 -5.52 -8.93 9.89
N LEU A 187 -5.13 -9.88 10.76
CA LEU A 187 -4.13 -9.71 11.82
C LEU A 187 -4.51 -8.70 12.91
N CYS A 188 -5.71 -8.11 12.88
CA CYS A 188 -6.17 -7.18 13.91
C CYS A 188 -6.22 -7.84 15.30
N ALA A 189 -6.70 -9.08 15.39
CA ALA A 189 -6.76 -9.81 16.66
C ALA A 189 -5.36 -10.08 17.24
N ASP A 190 -4.38 -10.37 16.38
CA ASP A 190 -2.98 -10.59 16.78
C ASP A 190 -2.33 -9.31 17.31
N LEU A 191 -2.69 -8.16 16.74
CA LEU A 191 -2.25 -6.84 17.19
C LEU A 191 -3.03 -6.31 18.40
N GLY A 192 -4.13 -6.98 18.79
CA GLY A 192 -5.02 -6.51 19.85
C GLY A 192 -5.76 -5.22 19.50
N ILE A 193 -5.96 -4.94 18.21
CA ILE A 193 -6.66 -3.76 17.71
C ILE A 193 -8.07 -4.10 17.21
N ARG A 194 -8.91 -3.09 17.09
CA ARG A 194 -10.28 -3.25 16.60
C ARG A 194 -10.28 -3.48 15.08
N THR A 195 -10.88 -4.58 14.65
CA THR A 195 -11.19 -4.81 13.24
C THR A 195 -12.26 -3.83 12.74
N PRO A 196 -12.05 -3.16 11.58
CA PRO A 196 -13.05 -2.30 10.96
C PRO A 196 -14.35 -3.04 10.64
N LEU A 197 -15.48 -2.34 10.74
CA LEU A 197 -16.81 -2.84 10.44
C LEU A 197 -17.32 -2.25 9.13
N PHE A 198 -17.44 -3.08 8.11
CA PHE A 198 -17.96 -2.70 6.81
C PHE A 198 -18.70 -3.88 6.17
N ALA A 199 -19.57 -3.57 5.20
CA ALA A 199 -20.14 -4.56 4.30
C ALA A 199 -19.35 -4.53 3.00
N SER A 200 -19.04 -5.70 2.45
CA SER A 200 -18.32 -5.82 1.18
C SER A 200 -19.17 -6.47 0.10
N VAL A 201 -18.87 -6.10 -1.14
CA VAL A 201 -19.33 -6.76 -2.35
C VAL A 201 -18.20 -7.66 -2.81
N LEU A 202 -18.49 -8.96 -2.94
CA LEU A 202 -17.52 -9.93 -3.46
C LEU A 202 -17.51 -9.87 -4.98
N VAL A 203 -16.33 -9.59 -5.54
CA VAL A 203 -16.15 -9.35 -6.97
C VAL A 203 -15.46 -10.54 -7.64
N PRO A 204 -15.99 -11.09 -8.75
CA PRO A 204 -15.39 -12.21 -9.45
C PRO A 204 -14.11 -11.81 -10.20
N HIS A 205 -13.28 -12.81 -10.49
CA HIS A 205 -12.08 -12.66 -11.32
C HIS A 205 -12.46 -12.11 -12.71
N ASN A 206 -11.62 -11.24 -13.27
CA ASN A 206 -11.82 -10.56 -14.55
C ASN A 206 -13.04 -9.61 -14.62
N ALA A 207 -13.56 -9.15 -13.48
CA ALA A 207 -14.62 -8.15 -13.47
C ALA A 207 -14.08 -6.77 -13.86
N VAL A 208 -14.79 -6.07 -14.75
CA VAL A 208 -14.58 -4.64 -14.96
C VAL A 208 -15.22 -3.89 -13.79
N LEU A 209 -14.44 -3.05 -13.11
CA LEU A 209 -14.95 -2.27 -11.99
C LEU A 209 -15.80 -1.10 -12.49
N THR A 210 -16.92 -0.86 -11.80
CA THR A 210 -17.87 0.19 -12.14
C THR A 210 -18.14 1.09 -10.93
N SER A 211 -18.49 2.34 -11.22
CA SER A 211 -19.05 3.29 -10.24
C SER A 211 -20.39 2.79 -9.69
N ALA A 212 -20.88 3.43 -8.62
CA ALA A 212 -22.20 3.16 -8.07
C ALA A 212 -23.35 3.35 -9.08
N SER A 213 -23.15 4.19 -10.12
CA SER A 213 -24.10 4.40 -11.22
C SER A 213 -23.93 3.42 -12.39
N GLY A 214 -23.00 2.47 -12.30
CA GLY A 214 -22.75 1.46 -13.33
C GLY A 214 -21.80 1.89 -14.46
N LEU A 215 -21.20 3.08 -14.38
CA LEU A 215 -20.20 3.52 -15.36
C LEU A 215 -18.84 2.86 -15.13
N PRO A 216 -18.14 2.36 -16.16
CA PRO A 216 -16.82 1.76 -16.02
C PRO A 216 -15.77 2.69 -15.41
N LEU A 217 -14.91 2.15 -14.56
CA LEU A 217 -13.78 2.87 -13.94
C LEU A 217 -12.45 2.67 -14.69
N GLY A 218 -12.49 1.98 -15.83
CA GLY A 218 -11.33 1.78 -16.71
C GLY A 218 -10.36 0.69 -16.24
N VAL A 219 -10.74 -0.15 -15.27
CA VAL A 219 -9.87 -1.19 -14.71
C VAL A 219 -10.56 -2.53 -14.59
N THR A 220 -9.76 -3.60 -14.59
CA THR A 220 -10.19 -4.98 -14.40
C THR A 220 -9.61 -5.55 -13.10
N LEU A 221 -10.44 -6.17 -12.28
CA LEU A 221 -10.03 -6.88 -11.07
C LEU A 221 -9.58 -8.30 -11.42
N LEU A 222 -8.43 -8.68 -10.88
CA LEU A 222 -7.82 -10.00 -11.02
C LEU A 222 -7.70 -10.63 -9.64
N HIS A 223 -8.18 -11.85 -9.44
CA HIS A 223 -7.80 -12.64 -8.26
C HIS A 223 -6.33 -13.08 -8.38
N THR A 224 -5.55 -12.82 -7.35
CA THR A 224 -4.11 -13.09 -7.30
C THR A 224 -3.73 -13.78 -5.98
N PRO A 225 -4.35 -14.92 -5.65
CA PRO A 225 -4.08 -15.59 -4.38
C PRO A 225 -2.60 -16.00 -4.31
N GLY A 226 -2.04 -16.04 -3.10
CA GLY A 226 -0.65 -16.46 -2.91
C GLY A 226 -0.05 -15.90 -1.66
N HIS A 227 0.04 -14.57 -1.55
CA HIS A 227 0.42 -13.93 -0.29
C HIS A 227 -0.73 -14.09 0.71
N THR A 228 -1.98 -13.73 0.35
CA THR A 228 -3.19 -14.25 1.02
C THR A 228 -4.12 -15.00 0.07
N PRO A 229 -5.08 -15.80 0.58
CA PRO A 229 -6.12 -16.42 -0.26
C PRO A 229 -7.10 -15.44 -0.91
N ASP A 230 -7.34 -14.27 -0.31
CA ASP A 230 -8.32 -13.28 -0.79
C ASP A 230 -7.71 -12.21 -1.69
N GLU A 231 -6.43 -12.28 -1.99
CA GLU A 231 -5.74 -11.19 -2.66
C GLU A 231 -6.24 -10.93 -4.10
N ILE A 232 -6.25 -9.64 -4.46
CA ILE A 232 -6.56 -9.14 -5.79
C ILE A 232 -5.46 -8.21 -6.29
N ALA A 233 -5.34 -8.18 -7.61
CA ALA A 233 -4.68 -7.13 -8.36
C ALA A 233 -5.71 -6.35 -9.19
N ILE A 234 -5.33 -5.14 -9.60
CA ILE A 234 -6.11 -4.31 -10.53
C ILE A 234 -5.25 -4.04 -11.77
N TRP A 235 -5.82 -4.29 -12.94
CA TRP A 235 -5.21 -4.02 -14.24
C TRP A 235 -5.85 -2.81 -14.91
N ASP A 236 -5.05 -1.79 -15.18
CA ASP A 236 -5.42 -0.64 -16.01
C ASP A 236 -4.75 -0.76 -17.38
N ALA A 237 -5.50 -1.28 -18.35
CA ALA A 237 -5.00 -1.48 -19.70
C ALA A 237 -4.70 -0.18 -20.45
N GLN A 238 -5.38 0.92 -20.11
CA GLN A 238 -5.22 2.20 -20.80
C GLN A 238 -3.96 2.92 -20.34
N GLU A 239 -3.68 2.88 -19.04
CA GLU A 239 -2.48 3.49 -18.44
C GLU A 239 -1.29 2.53 -18.36
N LEU A 240 -1.46 1.26 -18.75
CA LEU A 240 -0.47 0.18 -18.68
C LEU A 240 0.08 -0.01 -17.25
N MET A 241 -0.83 0.06 -16.26
CA MET A 241 -0.51 -0.05 -14.85
C MET A 241 -1.11 -1.31 -14.24
N LEU A 242 -0.27 -2.11 -13.61
CA LEU A 242 -0.65 -3.27 -12.82
C LEU A 242 -0.45 -2.96 -11.34
N TYR A 243 -1.53 -2.98 -10.56
CA TYR A 243 -1.51 -2.77 -9.11
C TYR A 243 -1.68 -4.11 -8.41
N VAL A 244 -0.70 -4.56 -7.63
CA VAL A 244 -0.61 -5.97 -7.19
C VAL A 244 -0.73 -6.19 -5.69
N GLY A 245 -0.98 -5.14 -4.90
CA GLY A 245 -0.94 -5.24 -3.44
C GLY A 245 0.36 -5.88 -2.98
N ASP A 246 0.24 -6.84 -2.07
CA ASP A 246 1.37 -7.46 -1.37
C ASP A 246 1.94 -8.71 -2.04
N THR A 247 1.47 -9.02 -3.25
CA THR A 247 2.02 -10.11 -4.07
C THR A 247 3.54 -9.99 -4.16
N VAL A 248 4.08 -8.81 -4.42
CA VAL A 248 5.53 -8.61 -4.55
C VAL A 248 5.89 -7.17 -4.28
N TYR A 249 7.07 -6.93 -3.70
CA TYR A 249 7.73 -5.62 -3.67
C TYR A 249 9.24 -5.83 -3.50
N GLU A 250 10.01 -4.77 -3.79
CA GLU A 250 11.46 -4.77 -3.74
C GLU A 250 11.94 -4.06 -2.46
N TRP A 251 13.15 -4.41 -2.02
CA TRP A 251 13.93 -3.79 -0.93
C TRP A 251 13.40 -3.99 0.49
N GLU A 252 12.26 -4.66 0.63
CA GLU A 252 11.72 -5.14 1.90
C GLU A 252 11.25 -6.59 1.76
N PRO A 253 11.11 -7.33 2.88
CA PRO A 253 10.73 -8.73 2.81
C PRO A 253 9.28 -8.89 2.40
N ILE A 254 9.02 -9.69 1.38
CA ILE A 254 7.67 -10.18 1.08
C ILE A 254 7.28 -11.07 2.26
N ILE A 255 6.28 -10.66 3.04
CA ILE A 255 5.86 -11.38 4.24
C ILE A 255 4.70 -12.32 3.90
N PHE A 256 4.87 -13.62 3.98
CA PHE A 256 3.75 -14.55 3.88
C PHE A 256 3.16 -14.81 5.27
N PRO A 257 1.84 -14.61 5.46
CA PRO A 257 1.14 -15.09 6.65
C PRO A 257 1.01 -16.62 6.62
N ALA A 258 0.45 -17.19 7.68
CA ALA A 258 0.24 -18.63 7.79
C ALA A 258 -0.67 -19.17 6.66
N GLU A 259 -1.61 -18.36 6.19
CA GLU A 259 -2.58 -18.72 5.16
C GLU A 259 -2.05 -18.51 3.73
N GLY A 260 -0.83 -18.00 3.59
CA GLY A 260 -0.15 -17.88 2.31
C GLY A 260 0.24 -19.22 1.68
N SER A 261 0.61 -19.18 0.40
CA SER A 261 1.04 -20.36 -0.36
C SER A 261 2.03 -19.99 -1.46
N ILE A 262 3.30 -20.37 -1.29
CA ILE A 262 4.36 -20.10 -2.27
C ILE A 262 4.08 -20.76 -3.63
N SER A 263 3.49 -21.96 -3.65
CA SER A 263 3.18 -22.65 -4.91
C SER A 263 2.04 -21.97 -5.70
N VAL A 264 1.04 -21.46 -4.99
CA VAL A 264 -0.05 -20.68 -5.62
C VAL A 264 0.50 -19.32 -6.05
N TRP A 265 1.31 -18.68 -5.21
CA TRP A 265 2.00 -17.44 -5.53
C TRP A 265 2.84 -17.53 -6.82
N LEU A 266 3.63 -18.60 -7.00
CA LEU A 266 4.38 -18.81 -8.25
C LEU A 266 3.46 -18.87 -9.48
N SER A 267 2.27 -19.46 -9.34
CA SER A 267 1.28 -19.55 -10.40
C SER A 267 0.57 -18.21 -10.65
N THR A 268 0.42 -17.39 -9.60
CA THR A 268 -0.08 -16.02 -9.68
C THR A 268 0.91 -15.11 -10.38
N ILE A 269 2.21 -15.21 -10.07
CA ILE A 269 3.25 -14.46 -10.80
C ILE A 269 3.22 -14.79 -12.28
N ASP A 270 3.06 -16.07 -12.65
CA ASP A 270 2.90 -16.48 -14.06
C ASP A 270 1.67 -15.84 -14.72
N GLN A 271 0.54 -15.78 -14.03
CA GLN A 271 -0.67 -15.12 -14.54
C GLN A 271 -0.45 -13.61 -14.72
N LEU A 272 0.20 -12.93 -13.78
CA LEU A 272 0.50 -11.50 -13.88
C LEU A 272 1.47 -11.20 -15.02
N VAL A 273 2.46 -12.06 -15.26
CA VAL A 273 3.33 -11.97 -16.44
C VAL A 273 2.50 -12.09 -17.71
N GLN A 274 1.55 -13.04 -17.79
CA GLN A 274 0.68 -13.17 -18.96
C GLN A 274 -0.20 -11.93 -19.18
N VAL A 275 -0.75 -11.33 -18.12
CA VAL A 275 -1.50 -10.07 -18.21
C VAL A 275 -0.63 -8.96 -18.83
N ALA A 276 0.57 -8.75 -18.31
CA ALA A 276 1.50 -7.75 -18.84
C ALA A 276 1.88 -8.04 -20.31
N MET A 277 2.19 -9.30 -20.63
CA MET A 277 2.55 -9.76 -21.98
C MET A 277 1.39 -9.65 -22.99
N SER A 278 0.15 -9.71 -22.53
CA SER A 278 -1.05 -9.56 -23.38
C SER A 278 -1.39 -8.12 -23.73
N SER A 279 -0.73 -7.14 -23.10
CA SER A 279 -0.94 -5.73 -23.39
C SER A 279 -0.40 -5.33 -24.77
N GLN A 280 -0.82 -4.17 -25.27
CA GLN A 280 -0.37 -3.66 -26.58
C GLN A 280 1.10 -3.21 -26.57
N ALA A 281 1.68 -2.97 -25.39
CA ALA A 281 3.08 -2.58 -25.22
C ALA A 281 3.64 -3.20 -23.93
N PRO A 282 3.91 -4.52 -23.91
CA PRO A 282 4.34 -5.25 -22.70
C PRO A 282 5.54 -4.64 -21.99
N GLU A 283 6.49 -4.09 -22.74
CA GLU A 283 7.70 -3.44 -22.23
C GLU A 283 7.42 -2.14 -21.46
N ASN A 284 6.25 -1.53 -21.70
CA ASN A 284 5.83 -0.30 -21.05
C ASN A 284 4.98 -0.55 -19.80
N VAL A 285 4.53 -1.78 -19.57
CA VAL A 285 3.72 -2.12 -18.40
C VAL A 285 4.51 -1.90 -17.11
N LYS A 286 3.91 -1.14 -16.19
CA LYS A 286 4.49 -0.87 -14.89
C LYS A 286 3.75 -1.57 -13.76
N ILE A 287 4.51 -2.02 -12.77
CA ILE A 287 3.99 -2.62 -11.53
C ILE A 287 4.00 -1.62 -10.38
N ASN A 288 2.96 -1.69 -9.57
CA ASN A 288 2.71 -0.84 -8.42
C ASN A 288 2.22 -1.72 -7.26
N CYS A 289 2.98 -1.76 -6.18
CA CYS A 289 2.85 -2.72 -5.09
C CYS A 289 2.18 -2.09 -3.86
N GLY A 290 1.82 -2.89 -2.86
CA GLY A 290 1.26 -2.42 -1.58
C GLY A 290 2.28 -1.65 -0.74
N HIS A 291 3.58 -1.90 -0.95
CA HIS A 291 4.66 -1.19 -0.28
C HIS A 291 5.83 -0.96 -1.24
N ARG A 292 6.65 0.07 -0.96
CA ARG A 292 8.01 0.35 -1.50
C ARG A 292 8.17 0.55 -3.02
N THR A 293 7.58 -0.33 -3.82
CA THR A 293 7.77 -0.45 -5.25
C THR A 293 6.59 0.15 -6.00
N ALA A 294 6.84 1.22 -6.74
CA ALA A 294 5.87 1.82 -7.64
C ALA A 294 6.53 2.24 -8.96
N SER A 295 5.78 2.18 -10.05
CA SER A 295 6.21 2.58 -11.40
C SER A 295 7.45 1.85 -11.93
N ARG A 296 7.66 0.59 -11.53
CA ARG A 296 8.79 -0.26 -11.98
C ARG A 296 8.38 -1.12 -13.17
N SER A 297 9.35 -1.63 -13.94
CA SER A 297 9.06 -2.56 -15.05
C SER A 297 8.37 -3.82 -14.51
N ALA A 298 7.12 -4.08 -14.93
CA ALA A 298 6.35 -5.20 -14.40
C ALA A 298 7.01 -6.54 -14.72
N LEU A 299 7.38 -6.76 -15.98
CA LEU A 299 8.01 -8.00 -16.41
C LEU A 299 9.34 -8.25 -15.71
N GLU A 300 10.14 -7.20 -15.49
CA GLU A 300 11.42 -7.33 -14.80
C GLU A 300 11.24 -7.72 -13.32
N VAL A 301 10.37 -7.01 -12.61
CA VAL A 301 10.13 -7.25 -11.17
C VAL A 301 9.53 -8.64 -10.96
N LEU A 302 8.50 -9.00 -11.72
CA LEU A 302 7.85 -10.31 -11.62
C LEU A 302 8.84 -11.45 -11.93
N ALA A 303 9.64 -11.32 -13.00
CA ALA A 303 10.61 -12.34 -13.38
C ALA A 303 11.72 -12.51 -12.32
N LYS A 304 12.26 -11.39 -11.80
CA LYS A 304 13.32 -11.45 -10.78
C LYS A 304 12.81 -11.98 -9.44
N ALA A 305 11.61 -11.57 -9.01
CA ALA A 305 11.01 -12.08 -7.78
C ALA A 305 10.73 -13.59 -7.88
N LYS A 306 10.22 -14.04 -9.04
CA LYS A 306 10.04 -15.48 -9.32
C LYS A 306 11.36 -16.22 -9.26
N GLY A 307 12.39 -15.70 -9.93
CA GLY A 307 13.74 -16.28 -9.93
C GLY A 307 14.27 -16.46 -8.51
N PHE A 308 14.22 -15.39 -7.71
CA PHE A 308 14.62 -15.43 -6.31
C PHE A 308 13.88 -16.50 -5.50
N MET A 309 12.55 -16.60 -5.65
CA MET A 309 11.77 -17.62 -4.95
C MET A 309 12.15 -19.04 -5.41
N LEU A 310 12.46 -19.23 -6.70
CA LEU A 310 12.93 -20.52 -7.19
C LEU A 310 14.31 -20.89 -6.63
N ASP A 311 15.22 -19.93 -6.50
CA ASP A 311 16.54 -20.13 -5.88
C ASP A 311 16.37 -20.54 -4.39
N VAL A 312 15.44 -19.92 -3.66
CA VAL A 312 15.07 -20.32 -2.29
C VAL A 312 14.58 -21.78 -2.26
N LEU A 313 13.70 -22.16 -3.19
CA LEU A 313 13.16 -23.52 -3.25
C LEU A 313 14.23 -24.55 -3.64
N ALA A 314 15.24 -24.15 -4.42
CA ALA A 314 16.37 -24.98 -4.84
C ALA A 314 17.49 -25.11 -3.78
N ASP A 315 17.34 -24.49 -2.61
CA ASP A 315 18.38 -24.39 -1.56
C ASP A 315 19.63 -23.60 -2.00
N ASP A 316 19.51 -22.75 -3.03
CA ASP A 316 20.59 -21.86 -3.49
C ASP A 316 20.72 -20.58 -2.66
N VAL A 317 19.74 -20.31 -1.77
CA VAL A 317 19.74 -19.18 -0.83
C VAL A 317 19.65 -19.70 0.60
N GLU A 318 20.62 -19.34 1.43
CA GLU A 318 20.65 -19.75 2.84
C GLU A 318 19.64 -18.96 3.70
N VAL A 319 19.13 -19.62 4.73
CA VAL A 319 18.32 -18.98 5.77
C VAL A 319 19.19 -17.98 6.55
N ARG A 320 18.81 -16.70 6.52
CA ARG A 320 19.53 -15.62 7.22
C ARG A 320 19.03 -15.41 8.65
N TRP A 321 17.78 -15.75 8.90
CA TRP A 321 17.14 -15.59 10.20
C TRP A 321 16.08 -16.66 10.38
N ARG A 322 15.93 -17.16 11.61
CA ARG A 322 14.94 -18.19 11.98
C ARG A 322 14.46 -17.92 13.41
N ILE A 323 13.15 -17.83 13.60
CA ILE A 323 12.51 -17.59 14.91
C ILE A 323 11.30 -18.49 15.12
N TRP A 324 11.02 -18.83 16.36
CA TRP A 324 9.74 -19.45 16.74
C TRP A 324 8.71 -18.36 17.05
N LYS A 325 7.62 -18.28 16.29
CA LYS A 325 6.50 -17.36 16.55
C LYS A 325 5.18 -17.95 16.08
N ARG A 326 4.09 -17.63 16.78
CA ARG A 326 2.71 -18.09 16.43
C ARG A 326 2.59 -19.62 16.27
N GLY A 327 3.35 -20.37 17.06
CA GLY A 327 3.27 -21.84 17.08
C GLY A 327 4.05 -22.56 15.98
N GLU A 328 4.80 -21.84 15.13
CA GLU A 328 5.65 -22.46 14.11
C GLU A 328 6.96 -21.69 13.86
N TRP A 329 7.92 -22.35 13.23
CA TRP A 329 9.17 -21.72 12.80
C TRP A 329 8.89 -20.77 11.64
N HIS A 330 9.45 -19.57 11.71
CA HIS A 330 9.49 -18.61 10.62
C HIS A 330 10.94 -18.37 10.21
N VAL A 331 11.14 -18.19 8.91
CA VAL A 331 12.46 -18.04 8.30
C VAL A 331 12.50 -16.78 7.44
N GLU A 332 13.71 -16.22 7.29
CA GLU A 332 14.00 -15.17 6.31
C GLU A 332 15.06 -15.65 5.33
N TYR A 333 14.76 -15.49 4.04
CA TYR A 333 15.72 -15.60 2.95
C TYR A 333 15.93 -14.22 2.34
N ARG A 334 17.15 -13.93 1.91
CA ARG A 334 17.50 -12.65 1.32
C ARG A 334 18.44 -12.85 0.15
N GLN A 335 18.08 -12.28 -0.99
CA GLN A 335 18.91 -12.25 -2.19
C GLN A 335 20.18 -11.43 -1.93
N ASP A 336 21.28 -11.83 -2.55
CA ASP A 336 22.46 -10.99 -2.61
C ASP A 336 22.13 -9.65 -3.31
N GLY A 337 22.59 -8.54 -2.72
CA GLY A 337 22.19 -7.19 -3.12
C GLY A 337 20.89 -6.69 -2.48
N GLY A 338 20.10 -7.56 -1.84
CA GLY A 338 18.96 -7.17 -1.01
C GLY A 338 17.72 -6.66 -1.77
N GLN A 339 17.66 -6.84 -3.09
CA GLN A 339 16.52 -6.44 -3.90
C GLN A 339 15.26 -7.22 -3.51
N PHE A 340 15.38 -8.53 -3.29
CA PHE A 340 14.30 -9.37 -2.80
C PHE A 340 14.67 -10.08 -1.51
N SER A 341 13.69 -10.18 -0.63
CA SER A 341 13.74 -11.05 0.54
C SER A 341 12.34 -11.59 0.82
N VAL A 342 12.26 -12.71 1.51
CA VAL A 342 10.98 -13.30 1.92
C VAL A 342 11.04 -13.68 3.38
N ARG A 343 9.96 -13.40 4.11
CA ARG A 343 9.73 -13.89 5.47
C ARG A 343 8.46 -14.71 5.48
N CYS A 344 8.53 -15.94 5.96
CA CYS A 344 7.37 -16.84 5.95
C CYS A 344 7.49 -17.91 7.04
N PRO A 345 6.38 -18.59 7.38
CA PRO A 345 6.47 -19.87 8.05
C PRO A 345 7.30 -20.86 7.23
N GLU A 346 8.23 -21.55 7.89
CA GLU A 346 9.16 -22.50 7.28
C GLU A 346 8.42 -23.61 6.52
N ARG A 347 7.27 -24.06 7.05
CA ARG A 347 6.47 -25.09 6.37
C ARG A 347 6.01 -24.68 4.98
N LEU A 348 5.81 -23.38 4.70
CA LEU A 348 5.35 -22.94 3.37
C LEU A 348 6.40 -23.22 2.30
N VAL A 349 7.69 -23.13 2.68
CA VAL A 349 8.82 -23.47 1.81
C VAL A 349 8.85 -24.97 1.60
N ASP A 350 8.75 -25.76 2.68
CA ASP A 350 8.74 -27.22 2.61
C ASP A 350 7.57 -27.76 1.78
N ASP A 351 6.37 -27.23 1.98
CA ASP A 351 5.17 -27.58 1.22
C ASP A 351 5.38 -27.30 -0.28
N ALA A 352 5.99 -26.16 -0.62
CA ALA A 352 6.27 -25.79 -2.01
C ALA A 352 7.34 -26.70 -2.65
N ARG A 353 8.41 -27.04 -1.92
CA ARG A 353 9.43 -28.00 -2.37
C ARG A 353 8.82 -29.38 -2.62
N GLN A 354 7.99 -29.86 -1.71
CA GLN A 354 7.30 -31.14 -1.87
C GLN A 354 6.38 -31.13 -3.10
N GLN A 355 5.65 -30.05 -3.35
CA GLN A 355 4.80 -29.91 -4.53
C GLN A 355 5.61 -29.91 -5.84
N GLN A 356 6.75 -29.22 -5.88
CA GLN A 356 7.65 -29.25 -7.04
C GLN A 356 8.18 -30.66 -7.31
N LEU A 357 8.62 -31.39 -6.27
CA LEU A 357 9.09 -32.76 -6.40
C LEU A 357 8.00 -33.71 -6.92
N ARG A 358 6.76 -33.55 -6.44
CA ARG A 358 5.60 -34.32 -6.95
C ARG A 358 5.33 -34.04 -8.43
N ARG A 359 5.43 -32.79 -8.88
CA ARG A 359 5.25 -32.43 -10.29
C ARG A 359 6.33 -33.05 -11.19
N LEU A 360 7.59 -33.00 -10.75
CA LEU A 360 8.71 -33.62 -11.48
C LEU A 360 8.55 -35.15 -11.58
N THR A 361 8.20 -35.81 -10.48
CA THR A 361 8.02 -37.27 -10.46
C THR A 361 6.76 -37.74 -11.22
N ALA A 362 5.70 -36.93 -11.26
CA ALA A 362 4.51 -37.20 -12.07
C ALA A 362 4.78 -37.02 -13.57
N GLY A 363 5.56 -36.02 -13.97
CA GLY A 363 5.97 -35.78 -15.36
C GLY A 363 6.91 -36.86 -15.94
N VAL A 364 7.54 -37.68 -15.08
CA VAL A 364 8.43 -38.78 -15.47
C VAL A 364 7.68 -40.11 -15.71
N ARG A 365 6.38 -40.21 -15.39
CA ARG A 365 5.59 -41.43 -15.64
C ARG A 365 5.06 -41.51 -17.09
N HIS A 366 5.80 -42.24 -17.92
CA HIS A 366 5.45 -42.95 -19.16
C HIS A 366 4.87 -42.19 -20.37
N VAL A 367 5.74 -41.91 -21.35
CA VAL A 367 5.45 -42.22 -22.76
C VAL A 367 5.63 -43.73 -22.93
N PRO A 368 4.61 -44.52 -23.31
CA PRO A 368 4.83 -45.88 -23.75
C PRO A 368 5.68 -45.82 -25.01
N ILE A 369 6.89 -46.38 -24.95
CA ILE A 369 7.62 -46.74 -26.16
C ILE A 369 6.84 -47.92 -26.73
N ASP A 370 5.93 -47.65 -27.66
CA ASP A 370 5.38 -48.71 -28.51
C ASP A 370 6.55 -49.35 -29.26
N ARG A 371 6.89 -50.58 -28.85
CA ARG A 371 7.73 -51.47 -29.62
C ARG A 371 6.82 -52.52 -30.26
N GLN A 372 6.84 -52.43 -31.59
CA GLN A 372 6.45 -53.42 -32.61
C GLN A 372 4.99 -53.46 -33.04
#